data_AF-A0A953MS86-F1
#
_entry.id   AF-A0A953MS86-F1
#
_cell.length_a   1.000
_cell.length_b   1.000
_cell.length_c   1.000
_cell.angle_alpha   90.00
_cell.angle_beta   90.00
_cell.angle_gamma   90.00
#
_symmetry.space_group_name_H-M   'P 1'
#
loop_
_entity.id
_entity.type
_entity.pdbx_description
1 polymer ?
#
loop_
_entity_poly.entity_id
_entity_poly.type
_entity_poly.pdbx_seq_one_letter_code
_entity_poly.pdbx_strand_id
1 'polypeptide(L)'
;MKHFFFTIITLIFAVSFGYAQPALSGDYYIPQGAHPQGFATVGDAVTSLNANGASGTVNFILDADTLRENSFTFNASLSVTNNVVIKPAPARDVYLIVAAGASMGNGIQMIGFDKGYVTFDGSNNGSTSRNLIVTTETDAVAVPFGLNTANADTVVLKNLIIKNLDNVATNFRYGAVINDKGGVWGFRVENCQIGTAARPVRRDGLAPWGASAAPTYNQFSIVNNEIYCGTRGIATLYLTECEIIGNTINILPTTAGATDTYNHGIYITGAVGNTTIHSNFINCLEKTLNATAYLIGIAFAGNASDSTDIISVANNMINVGAADETRYVYGIGLRSAGNMGNFKIYNNTILINNNVSTFASHGIGNHTNGTGPVKIDLKDNIIINNHAGNVGSSAIGIIPATSVLTSDYNLLLANQNLVNYQGTLYANLAAWQATLQDVNSVSKSVSFVSAADLHLAGASNGDFDLAGIPLDGITIDIDGDTRSLTFPYMGADEASNEIPVELTAFSASTNNGTIVLKWSTTTETNNQGFEVQRKSTGEYETL
;
A
#
# COMPACT_ATOMS: atom_id res chain seq x y z
N MET A 1 -24.27 -74.44 -58.62
CA MET A 1 -25.08 -73.47 -57.86
C MET A 1 -24.93 -73.79 -56.37
N LYS A 2 -23.99 -73.15 -55.69
CA LYS A 2 -23.84 -73.08 -54.22
C LYS A 2 -22.88 -71.92 -53.97
N HIS A 3 -23.44 -70.75 -53.68
CA HIS A 3 -22.68 -69.54 -53.35
C HIS A 3 -22.27 -69.59 -51.88
N PHE A 4 -20.97 -69.53 -51.61
CA PHE A 4 -20.44 -69.19 -50.29
C PHE A 4 -20.11 -67.70 -50.29
N PHE A 5 -20.86 -66.91 -49.53
CA PHE A 5 -20.51 -65.54 -49.19
C PHE A 5 -19.51 -65.58 -48.02
N PHE A 6 -18.28 -65.11 -48.25
CA PHE A 6 -17.36 -64.76 -47.16
C PHE A 6 -17.58 -63.29 -46.81
N THR A 7 -18.13 -63.02 -45.63
CA THR A 7 -18.21 -61.69 -45.04
C THR A 7 -16.82 -61.34 -44.49
N ILE A 8 -16.12 -60.42 -45.14
CA ILE A 8 -14.90 -59.81 -44.61
C ILE A 8 -15.34 -58.77 -43.56
N ILE A 9 -15.11 -59.07 -42.28
CA ILE A 9 -15.21 -58.09 -41.20
C ILE A 9 -13.90 -57.29 -41.19
N THR A 10 -13.95 -56.05 -41.70
CA THR A 10 -12.85 -55.10 -41.59
C THR A 10 -12.80 -54.57 -40.16
N LEU A 11 -11.90 -55.09 -39.34
CA LEU A 11 -11.56 -54.53 -38.03
C LEU A 11 -10.73 -53.26 -38.27
N ILE A 12 -11.33 -52.07 -38.14
CA ILE A 12 -10.59 -50.80 -38.14
C ILE A 12 -9.96 -50.65 -36.75
N PHE A 13 -8.66 -50.92 -36.63
CA PHE A 13 -7.87 -50.43 -35.52
C PHE A 13 -7.71 -48.92 -35.69
N ALA A 14 -8.43 -48.14 -34.89
CA ALA A 14 -8.12 -46.72 -34.71
C ALA A 14 -6.81 -46.62 -33.93
N VAL A 15 -5.69 -46.58 -34.64
CA VAL A 15 -4.40 -46.20 -34.06
C VAL A 15 -4.47 -44.68 -33.85
N SER A 16 -4.80 -44.24 -32.63
CA SER A 16 -4.61 -42.85 -32.25
C SER A 16 -3.11 -42.59 -32.17
N PHE A 17 -2.52 -42.06 -33.24
CA PHE A 17 -1.23 -41.39 -33.11
C PHE A 17 -1.46 -40.18 -32.21
N GLY A 18 -1.10 -40.30 -30.95
CA GLY A 18 -1.00 -39.16 -30.05
C GLY A 18 0.15 -38.28 -30.52
N TYR A 19 -0.09 -37.45 -31.52
CA TYR A 19 0.77 -36.29 -31.74
C TYR A 19 0.55 -35.38 -30.53
N ALA A 20 1.53 -35.37 -29.62
CA ALA A 20 1.60 -34.33 -28.60
C ALA A 20 1.52 -32.98 -29.34
N GLN A 21 0.55 -32.15 -28.97
CA GLN A 21 0.46 -30.81 -29.54
C GLN A 21 1.74 -30.06 -29.15
N PRO A 22 2.33 -29.27 -30.07
CA PRO A 22 3.54 -28.53 -29.77
C PRO A 22 3.28 -27.54 -28.61
N ALA A 23 4.31 -27.31 -27.79
CA ALA A 23 4.26 -26.30 -26.74
C ALA A 23 3.91 -24.92 -27.33
N LEU A 24 3.08 -24.14 -26.63
CA LEU A 24 2.58 -22.88 -27.15
C LEU A 24 3.69 -21.82 -27.22
N SER A 25 3.57 -20.90 -28.20
CA SER A 25 4.43 -19.72 -28.30
C SER A 25 3.76 -18.66 -29.19
N GLY A 26 3.93 -17.39 -28.85
CA GLY A 26 3.36 -16.26 -29.58
C GLY A 26 1.92 -15.91 -29.21
N ASP A 27 1.23 -15.25 -30.14
CA ASP A 27 -0.05 -14.57 -29.88
C ASP A 27 -1.26 -15.45 -30.20
N TYR A 28 -2.12 -15.71 -29.21
CA TYR A 28 -3.36 -16.47 -29.35
C TYR A 28 -4.56 -15.59 -28.99
N TYR A 29 -5.45 -15.37 -29.95
CA TYR A 29 -6.64 -14.55 -29.75
C TYR A 29 -7.79 -15.34 -29.09
N ILE A 30 -8.53 -14.69 -28.22
CA ILE A 30 -9.63 -15.27 -27.44
C ILE A 30 -10.83 -14.30 -27.45
N PRO A 31 -11.95 -14.65 -28.12
CA PRO A 31 -12.10 -15.82 -28.97
C PRO A 31 -11.20 -15.73 -30.22
N GLN A 32 -10.82 -16.87 -30.80
CA GLN A 32 -9.95 -16.91 -31.98
C GLN A 32 -10.51 -16.08 -33.15
N GLY A 33 -11.82 -16.13 -33.39
CA GLY A 33 -12.45 -15.43 -34.50
C GLY A 33 -11.79 -15.74 -35.85
N ALA A 34 -11.43 -14.70 -36.60
CA ALA A 34 -10.73 -14.80 -37.88
C ALA A 34 -9.20 -14.81 -37.75
N HIS A 35 -8.65 -14.77 -36.53
CA HIS A 35 -7.22 -14.71 -36.31
C HIS A 35 -6.53 -16.06 -36.61
N PRO A 36 -5.26 -16.06 -37.07
CA PRO A 36 -4.57 -17.27 -37.50
C PRO A 36 -4.46 -18.36 -36.43
N GLN A 37 -4.36 -17.98 -35.15
CA GLN A 37 -4.30 -18.89 -34.02
C GLN A 37 -5.00 -18.27 -32.80
N GLY A 38 -5.62 -19.11 -31.98
CA GLY A 38 -6.40 -18.69 -30.83
C GLY A 38 -7.12 -19.84 -30.15
N PHE A 39 -8.01 -19.49 -29.22
CA PHE A 39 -8.86 -20.45 -28.51
C PHE A 39 -10.30 -19.94 -28.47
N ALA A 40 -11.26 -20.83 -28.20
CA ALA A 40 -12.65 -20.42 -28.03
C ALA A 40 -12.85 -19.66 -26.71
N THR A 41 -12.18 -20.11 -25.64
CA THR A 41 -12.29 -19.55 -24.29
C THR A 41 -10.91 -19.42 -23.63
N VAL A 42 -10.83 -18.62 -22.56
CA VAL A 42 -9.62 -18.56 -21.71
C VAL A 42 -9.39 -19.91 -21.04
N GLY A 43 -10.45 -20.58 -20.59
CA GLY A 43 -10.35 -21.92 -20.00
C GLY A 43 -9.71 -22.95 -20.93
N ASP A 44 -10.06 -22.94 -22.23
CA ASP A 44 -9.46 -23.82 -23.23
C ASP A 44 -7.97 -23.49 -23.46
N ALA A 45 -7.62 -22.20 -23.50
CA ALA A 45 -6.25 -21.74 -23.64
C ALA A 45 -5.38 -22.20 -22.47
N VAL A 46 -5.86 -22.04 -21.24
CA VAL A 46 -5.17 -22.48 -20.02
C VAL A 46 -5.08 -24.00 -19.95
N THR A 47 -6.12 -24.72 -20.37
CA THR A 47 -6.10 -26.19 -20.44
C THR A 47 -5.02 -26.68 -21.43
N SER A 48 -4.94 -26.07 -22.61
CA SER A 48 -3.91 -26.37 -23.60
C SER A 48 -2.51 -26.07 -23.08
N LEU A 49 -2.33 -24.92 -22.43
CA LEU A 49 -1.06 -24.54 -21.80
C LEU A 49 -0.63 -25.53 -20.72
N ASN A 50 -1.54 -25.92 -19.84
CA ASN A 50 -1.24 -26.89 -18.78
C ASN A 50 -0.84 -28.26 -19.35
N ALA A 51 -1.42 -28.66 -20.48
CA ALA A 51 -1.12 -29.94 -21.12
C ALA A 51 0.20 -29.92 -21.92
N ASN A 52 0.50 -28.81 -22.60
CA ASN A 52 1.56 -28.77 -23.61
C ASN A 52 2.76 -27.89 -23.22
N GLY A 53 2.64 -27.06 -22.20
CA GLY A 53 3.65 -26.10 -21.78
C GLY A 53 3.86 -24.95 -22.78
N ALA A 54 4.91 -24.17 -22.57
CA ALA A 54 5.31 -23.04 -23.41
C ALA A 54 6.75 -23.20 -23.93
N SER A 55 6.99 -22.76 -25.16
CA SER A 55 8.31 -22.73 -25.82
C SER A 55 8.80 -21.30 -26.13
N GLY A 56 8.16 -20.32 -25.51
CA GLY A 56 8.45 -18.89 -25.55
C GLY A 56 7.40 -18.13 -24.75
N THR A 57 7.35 -16.81 -24.89
CA THR A 57 6.21 -16.03 -24.36
C THR A 57 4.94 -16.37 -25.12
N VAL A 58 3.90 -16.73 -24.37
CA VAL A 58 2.54 -16.97 -24.86
C VAL A 58 1.69 -15.75 -24.50
N ASN A 59 1.16 -15.05 -25.49
CA ASN A 59 0.22 -13.96 -25.27
C ASN A 59 -1.21 -14.46 -25.49
N PHE A 60 -2.03 -14.49 -24.44
CA PHE A 60 -3.48 -14.67 -24.55
C PHE A 60 -4.13 -13.30 -24.74
N ILE A 61 -4.55 -13.01 -25.97
CA ILE A 61 -5.09 -11.72 -26.40
C ILE A 61 -6.62 -11.77 -26.35
N LEU A 62 -7.21 -11.03 -25.42
CA LEU A 62 -8.66 -10.99 -25.20
C LEU A 62 -9.31 -10.01 -26.20
N ASP A 63 -9.97 -10.53 -27.24
CA ASP A 63 -10.58 -9.75 -28.34
C ASP A 63 -12.11 -9.82 -28.32
N ALA A 64 -12.69 -9.53 -27.16
CA ALA A 64 -14.14 -9.43 -26.97
C ALA A 64 -14.46 -8.42 -25.87
N ASP A 65 -15.60 -7.75 -25.96
CA ASP A 65 -16.04 -6.79 -24.94
C ASP A 65 -16.41 -7.51 -23.62
N THR A 66 -16.83 -8.78 -23.71
CA THR A 66 -17.15 -9.61 -22.55
C THR A 66 -16.79 -11.06 -22.82
N LEU A 67 -16.08 -11.67 -21.87
CA LEU A 67 -15.77 -13.10 -21.82
C LEU A 67 -16.39 -13.70 -20.57
N ARG A 68 -17.08 -14.83 -20.72
CA ARG A 68 -17.65 -15.60 -19.60
C ARG A 68 -16.94 -16.94 -19.51
N GLU A 69 -16.31 -17.17 -18.37
CA GLU A 69 -15.42 -18.32 -18.15
C GLU A 69 -15.87 -19.12 -16.93
N ASN A 70 -15.68 -20.43 -16.97
CA ASN A 70 -15.62 -21.22 -15.75
C ASN A 70 -14.31 -20.90 -15.01
N SER A 71 -14.22 -21.21 -13.71
CA SER A 71 -12.95 -21.09 -12.99
C SER A 71 -11.84 -21.90 -13.66
N PHE A 72 -10.62 -21.38 -13.71
CA PHE A 72 -9.46 -22.06 -14.28
C PHE A 72 -8.20 -21.84 -13.44
N THR A 73 -7.18 -22.68 -13.65
CA THR A 73 -5.94 -22.66 -12.86
C THR A 73 -4.72 -22.86 -13.75
N PHE A 74 -3.71 -22.00 -13.61
CA PHE A 74 -2.41 -22.15 -14.25
C PHE A 74 -1.55 -23.15 -13.47
N ASN A 75 -1.14 -24.23 -14.14
CA ASN A 75 -0.34 -25.32 -13.58
C ASN A 75 0.82 -25.76 -14.51
N ALA A 76 0.99 -25.09 -15.65
CA ALA A 76 2.12 -25.33 -16.54
C ALA A 76 3.46 -24.98 -15.89
N SER A 77 4.51 -25.75 -16.18
CA SER A 77 5.87 -25.39 -15.76
C SER A 77 6.40 -24.28 -16.65
N LEU A 78 6.43 -23.06 -16.11
CA LEU A 78 6.83 -21.84 -16.80
C LEU A 78 8.15 -21.28 -16.25
N SER A 79 8.74 -20.32 -16.95
CA SER A 79 9.98 -19.64 -16.57
C SER A 79 10.01 -18.23 -17.13
N VAL A 80 11.06 -17.47 -16.83
CA VAL A 80 11.27 -16.12 -17.40
C VAL A 80 11.26 -16.07 -18.93
N THR A 81 11.67 -17.15 -19.62
CA THR A 81 11.68 -17.22 -21.10
C THR A 81 10.46 -17.93 -21.69
N ASN A 82 9.81 -18.80 -20.91
CA ASN A 82 8.61 -19.53 -21.28
C ASN A 82 7.48 -19.11 -20.32
N ASN A 83 6.89 -17.95 -20.56
CA ASN A 83 5.93 -17.29 -19.68
C ASN A 83 4.59 -17.03 -20.38
N VAL A 84 3.61 -16.56 -19.62
CA VAL A 84 2.30 -16.18 -20.14
C VAL A 84 2.01 -14.72 -19.84
N VAL A 85 1.46 -14.02 -20.83
CA VAL A 85 0.84 -12.71 -20.66
C VAL A 85 -0.61 -12.78 -21.14
N ILE A 86 -1.56 -12.42 -20.28
CA ILE A 86 -2.96 -12.24 -20.63
C ILE A 86 -3.25 -10.76 -20.69
N LYS A 87 -3.76 -10.27 -21.82
CA LYS A 87 -4.04 -8.85 -22.04
C LYS A 87 -5.19 -8.61 -23.01
N PRO A 88 -5.92 -7.48 -22.91
CA PRO A 88 -6.86 -7.06 -23.96
C PRO A 88 -6.18 -6.91 -25.33
N ALA A 89 -6.92 -7.16 -26.39
CA ALA A 89 -6.52 -6.74 -27.74
C ALA A 89 -6.48 -5.20 -27.82
N PRO A 90 -5.70 -4.63 -28.75
CA PRO A 90 -5.65 -3.17 -28.93
C PRO A 90 -7.04 -2.54 -29.04
N ALA A 91 -7.25 -1.44 -28.31
CA ALA A 91 -8.52 -0.70 -28.23
C ALA A 91 -9.73 -1.49 -27.71
N ARG A 92 -9.53 -2.63 -27.03
CA ARG A 92 -10.59 -3.35 -26.32
C ARG A 92 -10.64 -2.97 -24.86
N ASP A 93 -11.87 -2.77 -24.38
CA ASP A 93 -12.22 -2.82 -22.96
C ASP A 93 -12.92 -4.15 -22.70
N VAL A 94 -12.37 -4.97 -21.81
CA VAL A 94 -12.76 -6.37 -21.64
C VAL A 94 -13.32 -6.59 -20.25
N TYR A 95 -14.53 -7.12 -20.17
CA TYR A 95 -15.08 -7.72 -18.95
C TYR A 95 -14.78 -9.22 -18.95
N LEU A 96 -13.84 -9.65 -18.10
CA LEU A 96 -13.58 -11.06 -17.83
C LEU A 96 -14.41 -11.50 -16.63
N ILE A 97 -15.55 -12.14 -16.93
CA ILE A 97 -16.50 -12.66 -15.96
C ILE A 97 -16.14 -14.12 -15.70
N VAL A 98 -15.69 -14.43 -14.48
CA VAL A 98 -15.27 -15.79 -14.13
C VAL A 98 -16.21 -16.36 -13.06
N ALA A 99 -16.76 -17.54 -13.32
CA ALA A 99 -17.59 -18.25 -12.36
C ALA A 99 -16.77 -18.73 -11.15
N ALA A 100 -17.46 -18.94 -10.04
CA ALA A 100 -16.87 -19.48 -8.81
C ALA A 100 -16.36 -20.92 -9.02
N GLY A 101 -15.14 -21.19 -8.57
CA GLY A 101 -14.50 -22.52 -8.62
C GLY A 101 -14.52 -23.27 -7.30
N ALA A 102 -13.43 -23.95 -6.98
CA ALA A 102 -13.25 -24.65 -5.71
C ALA A 102 -12.73 -23.71 -4.60
N SER A 103 -12.99 -24.07 -3.34
CA SER A 103 -12.42 -23.37 -2.18
C SER A 103 -10.97 -23.78 -1.96
N MET A 104 -10.07 -22.80 -1.87
CA MET A 104 -8.63 -23.00 -1.62
C MET A 104 -8.20 -22.50 -0.23
N GLY A 105 -8.99 -22.84 0.79
CA GLY A 105 -8.77 -22.41 2.18
C GLY A 105 -9.40 -21.05 2.46
N ASN A 106 -8.89 -19.97 1.85
CA ASN A 106 -9.34 -18.61 2.15
C ASN A 106 -10.62 -18.19 1.46
N GLY A 107 -11.06 -18.91 0.44
CA GLY A 107 -12.34 -18.69 -0.20
C GLY A 107 -12.47 -19.42 -1.52
N ILE A 108 -13.59 -19.20 -2.18
CA ILE A 108 -13.92 -19.81 -3.46
C ILE A 108 -13.16 -19.07 -4.56
N GLN A 109 -12.22 -19.75 -5.20
CA GLN A 109 -11.33 -19.14 -6.19
C GLN A 109 -11.96 -19.07 -7.58
N MET A 110 -11.71 -17.99 -8.30
CA MET A 110 -12.04 -17.82 -9.73
C MET A 110 -10.85 -18.17 -10.63
N ILE A 111 -9.71 -17.50 -10.43
CA ILE A 111 -8.47 -17.70 -11.19
C ILE A 111 -7.37 -18.19 -10.23
N GLY A 112 -6.86 -19.38 -10.49
CA GLY A 112 -5.85 -20.03 -9.66
C GLY A 112 -4.46 -20.07 -10.27
N PHE A 113 -3.45 -20.07 -9.41
CA PHE A 113 -2.05 -20.30 -9.78
C PHE A 113 -1.45 -21.39 -8.90
N ASP A 114 -1.24 -22.56 -9.48
CA ASP A 114 -0.42 -23.61 -8.89
C ASP A 114 1.04 -23.47 -9.31
N LYS A 115 1.29 -22.84 -10.46
CA LYS A 115 2.59 -22.46 -11.00
C LYS A 115 2.62 -20.99 -11.42
N GLY A 116 3.83 -20.44 -11.37
CA GLY A 116 4.15 -19.04 -11.57
C GLY A 116 4.38 -18.56 -13.02
N TYR A 117 5.01 -17.39 -13.17
CA TYR A 117 5.37 -16.73 -14.44
C TYR A 117 4.18 -16.40 -15.35
N VAL A 118 3.11 -15.92 -14.74
CA VAL A 118 1.89 -15.47 -15.44
C VAL A 118 1.67 -13.99 -15.13
N THR A 119 1.52 -13.19 -16.17
CA THR A 119 1.17 -11.78 -16.08
C THR A 119 -0.24 -11.55 -16.60
N PHE A 120 -1.10 -10.95 -15.78
CA PHE A 120 -2.30 -10.27 -16.24
C PHE A 120 -1.99 -8.79 -16.41
N ASP A 121 -2.00 -8.31 -17.65
CA ASP A 121 -1.83 -6.90 -17.99
C ASP A 121 -3.14 -6.34 -18.54
N GLY A 122 -3.81 -5.50 -17.76
CA GLY A 122 -5.06 -4.91 -18.19
C GLY A 122 -4.93 -3.78 -19.20
N SER A 123 -3.73 -3.36 -19.60
CA SER A 123 -3.58 -2.32 -20.61
C SER A 123 -3.78 -2.89 -22.02
N ASN A 124 -4.58 -2.19 -22.83
CA ASN A 124 -4.76 -2.49 -24.25
C ASN A 124 -3.78 -1.74 -25.17
N ASN A 125 -2.93 -0.87 -24.62
CA ASN A 125 -2.04 0.01 -25.40
C ASN A 125 -0.61 0.08 -24.84
N GLY A 126 -0.28 -0.77 -23.87
CA GLY A 126 1.05 -0.81 -23.24
C GLY A 126 1.35 0.35 -22.28
N SER A 127 0.33 1.11 -21.88
CA SER A 127 0.44 2.19 -20.88
C SER A 127 -0.01 1.72 -19.49
N THR A 128 -0.37 2.67 -18.62
CA THR A 128 -1.01 2.45 -17.31
C THR A 128 -2.55 2.39 -17.40
N SER A 129 -3.12 2.33 -18.60
CA SER A 129 -4.56 2.22 -18.82
C SER A 129 -5.13 0.92 -18.25
N ARG A 130 -6.31 0.98 -17.62
CA ARG A 130 -6.99 -0.19 -17.05
C ARG A 130 -8.18 -0.61 -17.91
N ASN A 131 -7.93 -1.47 -18.89
CA ASN A 131 -8.92 -1.93 -19.87
C ASN A 131 -9.40 -3.37 -19.64
N LEU A 132 -8.94 -4.04 -18.57
CA LEU A 132 -9.40 -5.37 -18.18
C LEU A 132 -10.07 -5.33 -16.81
N ILE A 133 -11.37 -5.61 -16.79
CA ILE A 133 -12.17 -5.77 -15.58
C ILE A 133 -12.33 -7.25 -15.28
N VAL A 134 -11.85 -7.71 -14.12
CA VAL A 134 -12.07 -9.07 -13.63
C VAL A 134 -13.20 -9.05 -12.61
N THR A 135 -14.24 -9.82 -12.89
CA THR A 135 -15.51 -9.73 -12.16
C THR A 135 -16.28 -11.05 -12.11
N THR A 136 -17.42 -11.05 -11.42
CA THR A 136 -18.38 -12.15 -11.33
C THR A 136 -19.80 -11.61 -11.48
N GLU A 137 -20.71 -12.42 -12.01
CA GLU A 137 -22.16 -12.14 -12.09
C GLU A 137 -22.96 -12.78 -10.94
N THR A 138 -22.29 -13.41 -9.98
CA THR A 138 -22.94 -14.17 -8.90
C THR A 138 -22.70 -13.55 -7.54
N ASP A 139 -23.66 -13.73 -6.62
CA ASP A 139 -23.58 -13.34 -5.21
C ASP A 139 -22.61 -14.20 -4.39
N ALA A 140 -21.53 -14.69 -5.01
CA ALA A 140 -20.51 -15.49 -4.38
C ALA A 140 -19.45 -14.60 -3.73
N VAL A 141 -19.11 -14.93 -2.46
CA VAL A 141 -17.97 -14.34 -1.72
C VAL A 141 -16.67 -14.94 -2.25
N ALA A 142 -16.38 -14.65 -3.52
CA ALA A 142 -15.31 -15.25 -4.29
C ALA A 142 -13.98 -14.53 -4.08
N VAL A 143 -12.92 -15.19 -4.56
CA VAL A 143 -11.53 -14.76 -4.58
C VAL A 143 -11.11 -14.69 -6.05
N PRO A 144 -10.99 -13.49 -6.64
CA PRO A 144 -10.67 -13.32 -8.05
C PRO A 144 -9.37 -14.00 -8.44
N PHE A 145 -8.31 -13.78 -7.65
CA PHE A 145 -6.99 -14.37 -7.87
C PHE A 145 -6.48 -15.06 -6.61
N GLY A 146 -6.05 -16.32 -6.72
CA GLY A 146 -5.39 -17.00 -5.60
C GLY A 146 -4.16 -17.79 -6.01
N LEU A 147 -3.08 -17.58 -5.28
CA LEU A 147 -1.82 -18.31 -5.42
C LEU A 147 -1.88 -19.50 -4.46
N ASN A 148 -1.98 -20.70 -5.03
CA ASN A 148 -2.42 -21.91 -4.32
C ASN A 148 -1.29 -22.78 -3.82
N THR A 149 -0.08 -22.59 -4.34
CA THR A 149 1.11 -23.34 -3.94
C THR A 149 2.31 -22.42 -3.78
N ALA A 150 3.37 -22.93 -3.13
CA ALA A 150 4.64 -22.24 -3.01
C ALA A 150 5.37 -22.04 -4.36
N ASN A 151 4.92 -22.66 -5.46
CA ASN A 151 5.53 -22.51 -6.78
C ASN A 151 4.82 -21.46 -7.65
N ALA A 152 3.87 -20.72 -7.09
CA ALA A 152 3.13 -19.67 -7.78
C ALA A 152 3.96 -18.36 -7.86
N ASP A 153 5.24 -18.48 -8.18
CA ASP A 153 6.20 -17.37 -8.18
C ASP A 153 5.97 -16.43 -9.37
N THR A 154 6.37 -15.16 -9.26
CA THR A 154 6.36 -14.22 -10.41
C THR A 154 4.98 -14.13 -11.08
N VAL A 155 3.92 -14.19 -10.29
CA VAL A 155 2.56 -13.83 -10.74
C VAL A 155 2.45 -12.32 -10.66
N VAL A 156 2.12 -11.70 -11.79
CA VAL A 156 2.01 -10.24 -11.90
C VAL A 156 0.58 -9.88 -12.28
N LEU A 157 -0.06 -9.07 -11.44
CA LEU A 157 -1.36 -8.46 -11.71
C LEU A 157 -1.12 -6.97 -11.92
N LYS A 158 -1.27 -6.47 -13.14
CA LYS A 158 -1.06 -5.04 -13.41
C LYS A 158 -2.14 -4.43 -14.28
N ASN A 159 -2.39 -3.15 -14.06
CA ASN A 159 -3.35 -2.36 -14.84
C ASN A 159 -4.78 -2.95 -14.82
N LEU A 160 -5.18 -3.64 -13.76
CA LEU A 160 -6.49 -4.31 -13.67
C LEU A 160 -7.52 -3.47 -12.93
N ILE A 161 -8.79 -3.72 -13.21
CA ILE A 161 -9.89 -3.39 -12.29
C ILE A 161 -10.46 -4.71 -11.76
N ILE A 162 -10.46 -4.89 -10.45
CA ILE A 162 -10.96 -6.08 -9.77
C ILE A 162 -12.14 -5.66 -8.90
N LYS A 163 -13.36 -5.86 -9.41
CA LYS A 163 -14.60 -5.49 -8.71
C LYS A 163 -15.77 -6.37 -9.13
N ASN A 164 -16.74 -6.55 -8.25
CA ASN A 164 -18.04 -7.13 -8.64
C ASN A 164 -18.80 -6.17 -9.56
N LEU A 165 -19.68 -6.72 -10.40
CA LEU A 165 -20.64 -5.93 -11.14
C LEU A 165 -21.65 -5.27 -10.19
N ASP A 166 -22.17 -4.11 -10.59
CA ASP A 166 -23.05 -3.28 -9.76
C ASP A 166 -24.41 -3.94 -9.43
N ASN A 167 -24.78 -5.02 -10.12
CA ASN A 167 -26.00 -5.79 -9.91
C ASN A 167 -25.85 -7.00 -8.96
N VAL A 168 -24.64 -7.31 -8.50
CA VAL A 168 -24.39 -8.40 -7.54
C VAL A 168 -24.71 -7.92 -6.11
N ALA A 169 -25.16 -8.75 -5.18
CA ALA A 169 -25.50 -8.36 -3.81
C ALA A 169 -24.31 -8.46 -2.83
N THR A 170 -23.34 -9.33 -3.07
CA THR A 170 -22.17 -9.54 -2.19
C THR A 170 -20.88 -9.13 -2.90
N ASN A 171 -20.00 -8.40 -2.19
CA ASN A 171 -18.70 -8.02 -2.71
C ASN A 171 -17.68 -9.16 -2.52
N PHE A 172 -16.61 -9.16 -3.31
CA PHE A 172 -15.52 -10.13 -3.18
C PHE A 172 -15.00 -10.23 -1.75
N ARG A 173 -14.50 -11.41 -1.38
CA ARG A 173 -13.84 -11.60 -0.09
C ARG A 173 -12.49 -10.89 -0.05
N TYR A 174 -11.73 -11.05 -1.14
CA TYR A 174 -10.43 -10.45 -1.40
C TYR A 174 -10.35 -9.90 -2.81
N GLY A 175 -9.40 -9.00 -3.07
CA GLY A 175 -8.93 -8.73 -4.44
C GLY A 175 -8.02 -9.85 -4.95
N ALA A 176 -6.94 -10.15 -4.21
CA ALA A 176 -6.04 -11.28 -4.49
C ALA A 176 -5.45 -11.84 -3.19
N VAL A 177 -5.11 -13.13 -3.18
CA VAL A 177 -4.60 -13.83 -1.99
C VAL A 177 -3.46 -14.79 -2.31
N ILE A 178 -2.47 -14.88 -1.42
CA ILE A 178 -1.60 -16.07 -1.33
C ILE A 178 -2.27 -16.99 -0.31
N ASN A 179 -2.65 -18.21 -0.71
CA ASN A 179 -3.56 -19.06 0.07
C ASN A 179 -2.86 -19.81 1.22
N ASP A 180 -2.36 -19.07 2.20
CA ASP A 180 -1.62 -19.58 3.36
C ASP A 180 -0.39 -20.41 2.92
N LYS A 181 0.27 -19.96 1.86
CA LYS A 181 1.45 -20.61 1.29
C LYS A 181 2.67 -19.73 1.48
N GLY A 182 3.66 -20.28 2.18
CA GLY A 182 5.00 -19.69 2.25
C GLY A 182 5.86 -20.16 1.08
N GLY A 183 6.83 -19.35 0.69
CA GLY A 183 7.77 -19.64 -0.39
C GLY A 183 7.39 -19.07 -1.75
N VAL A 184 6.38 -18.21 -1.83
CA VAL A 184 6.03 -17.49 -3.05
C VAL A 184 6.95 -16.28 -3.21
N TRP A 185 7.68 -16.22 -4.32
CA TRP A 185 8.59 -15.12 -4.67
C TRP A 185 8.09 -14.30 -5.85
N GLY A 186 8.27 -12.98 -5.79
CA GLY A 186 8.00 -12.07 -6.91
C GLY A 186 6.51 -11.88 -7.24
N PHE A 187 5.60 -12.10 -6.29
CA PHE A 187 4.20 -11.71 -6.49
C PHE A 187 4.09 -10.19 -6.60
N ARG A 188 3.54 -9.67 -7.70
CA ARG A 188 3.41 -8.23 -7.91
C ARG A 188 1.97 -7.84 -8.21
N VAL A 189 1.48 -6.82 -7.51
CA VAL A 189 0.22 -6.14 -7.84
C VAL A 189 0.50 -4.67 -8.06
N GLU A 190 0.27 -4.18 -9.28
CA GLU A 190 0.68 -2.85 -9.70
C GLU A 190 -0.42 -2.10 -10.44
N ASN A 191 -0.65 -0.84 -10.07
CA ASN A 191 -1.60 0.02 -10.77
C ASN A 191 -2.97 -0.64 -10.98
N CYS A 192 -3.46 -1.37 -9.97
CA CYS A 192 -4.77 -2.00 -10.01
C CYS A 192 -5.79 -1.22 -9.17
N GLN A 193 -7.04 -1.24 -9.60
CA GLN A 193 -8.19 -0.87 -8.75
C GLN A 193 -8.78 -2.13 -8.12
N ILE A 194 -8.99 -2.13 -6.82
CA ILE A 194 -9.56 -3.25 -6.06
C ILE A 194 -10.77 -2.76 -5.27
N GLY A 195 -11.96 -3.24 -5.65
CA GLY A 195 -13.22 -2.70 -5.15
C GLY A 195 -13.47 -1.26 -5.63
N THR A 196 -14.49 -0.63 -5.08
CA THR A 196 -14.81 0.80 -5.31
C THR A 196 -15.30 1.42 -4.01
N ALA A 197 -15.41 2.76 -3.95
CA ALA A 197 -15.98 3.44 -2.79
C ALA A 197 -17.43 2.98 -2.46
N ALA A 198 -18.24 2.71 -3.49
CA ALA A 198 -19.61 2.22 -3.31
C ALA A 198 -19.67 0.71 -3.03
N ARG A 199 -18.67 -0.03 -3.49
CA ARG A 199 -18.61 -1.50 -3.45
C ARG A 199 -17.21 -1.98 -3.04
N PRO A 200 -16.79 -1.73 -1.79
CA PRO A 200 -15.51 -2.19 -1.29
C PRO A 200 -15.48 -3.71 -1.20
N VAL A 201 -14.29 -4.31 -1.38
CA VAL A 201 -14.07 -5.72 -1.05
C VAL A 201 -14.48 -5.96 0.40
N ARG A 202 -15.22 -7.03 0.67
CA ARG A 202 -15.84 -7.26 1.98
C ARG A 202 -14.81 -7.36 3.11
N ARG A 203 -13.67 -8.03 2.86
CA ARG A 203 -12.65 -8.29 3.89
C ARG A 203 -11.32 -7.60 3.59
N ASP A 204 -10.41 -8.26 2.88
CA ASP A 204 -9.06 -7.73 2.70
C ASP A 204 -8.81 -7.37 1.22
N GLY A 205 -8.30 -6.18 0.91
CA GLY A 205 -8.01 -5.79 -0.48
C GLY A 205 -6.99 -6.72 -1.13
N LEU A 206 -5.79 -6.79 -0.56
CA LEU A 206 -4.72 -7.71 -0.96
C LEU A 206 -4.26 -8.50 0.26
N ALA A 207 -4.20 -9.82 0.13
CA ALA A 207 -3.90 -10.73 1.22
C ALA A 207 -2.75 -11.69 0.87
N PRO A 208 -1.49 -11.23 0.77
CA PRO A 208 -0.34 -12.13 0.65
C PRO A 208 -0.10 -12.88 1.98
N TRP A 209 -0.95 -13.87 2.26
CA TRP A 209 -0.88 -14.71 3.45
C TRP A 209 0.10 -15.85 3.23
N GLY A 210 1.27 -15.73 3.86
CA GLY A 210 2.26 -16.79 3.90
C GLY A 210 1.84 -17.98 4.76
N ALA A 211 2.80 -18.86 5.01
CA ALA A 211 2.56 -20.06 5.81
C ALA A 211 2.10 -19.74 7.23
N SER A 212 1.65 -20.74 7.98
CA SER A 212 1.30 -20.56 9.39
C SER A 212 2.52 -20.43 10.34
N ALA A 213 3.74 -20.71 9.85
CA ALA A 213 4.97 -20.63 10.64
C ALA A 213 6.22 -20.35 9.77
N ALA A 214 7.25 -19.77 10.40
CA ALA A 214 8.62 -19.69 9.87
C ALA A 214 9.24 -21.11 9.66
N PRO A 215 10.28 -21.28 8.81
CA PRO A 215 11.05 -20.26 8.09
C PRO A 215 10.66 -20.10 6.62
N THR A 216 9.38 -20.23 6.27
CA THR A 216 8.91 -19.98 4.90
C THR A 216 8.29 -18.59 4.80
N TYR A 217 8.89 -17.75 3.96
CA TYR A 217 8.50 -16.36 3.76
C TYR A 217 8.02 -16.14 2.33
N ASN A 218 7.28 -15.06 2.11
CA ASN A 218 6.91 -14.59 0.78
C ASN A 218 7.60 -13.26 0.47
N GLN A 219 7.92 -13.06 -0.81
CA GLN A 219 8.38 -11.78 -1.35
C GLN A 219 7.33 -11.24 -2.32
N PHE A 220 6.92 -9.98 -2.13
CA PHE A 220 5.95 -9.33 -2.99
C PHE A 220 6.16 -7.82 -3.08
N SER A 221 5.67 -7.24 -4.18
CA SER A 221 5.58 -5.79 -4.39
C SER A 221 4.14 -5.39 -4.65
N ILE A 222 3.60 -4.48 -3.83
CA ILE A 222 2.26 -3.93 -3.96
C ILE A 222 2.41 -2.42 -4.20
N VAL A 223 2.23 -2.01 -5.45
CA VAL A 223 2.68 -0.69 -5.91
C VAL A 223 1.56 0.08 -6.63
N ASN A 224 1.34 1.34 -6.27
CA ASN A 224 0.46 2.27 -6.99
C ASN A 224 -0.99 1.77 -7.16
N ASN A 225 -1.51 0.99 -6.20
CA ASN A 225 -2.86 0.46 -6.27
C ASN A 225 -3.88 1.37 -5.59
N GLU A 226 -5.11 1.28 -6.06
CA GLU A 226 -6.28 1.93 -5.46
C GLU A 226 -7.16 0.85 -4.83
N ILE A 227 -7.24 0.84 -3.49
CA ILE A 227 -7.82 -0.27 -2.72
C ILE A 227 -8.99 0.23 -1.88
N TYR A 228 -10.15 -0.40 -2.04
CA TYR A 228 -11.34 -0.20 -1.23
C TYR A 228 -11.74 -1.51 -0.56
N CYS A 229 -11.74 -1.54 0.77
CA CYS A 229 -12.08 -2.76 1.50
C CYS A 229 -12.70 -2.48 2.88
N GLY A 230 -13.41 -3.46 3.41
CA GLY A 230 -14.05 -3.35 4.73
C GLY A 230 -13.13 -3.58 5.92
N THR A 231 -12.19 -4.52 5.82
CA THR A 231 -11.43 -5.02 6.98
C THR A 231 -9.96 -4.64 6.90
N ARG A 232 -9.20 -5.08 5.88
CA ARG A 232 -7.79 -4.69 5.73
C ARG A 232 -7.38 -4.35 4.31
N GLY A 233 -6.70 -3.23 4.10
CA GLY A 233 -6.21 -2.87 2.76
C GLY A 233 -5.22 -3.89 2.24
N ILE A 234 -4.13 -4.05 2.98
CA ILE A 234 -3.08 -5.05 2.70
C ILE A 234 -2.84 -5.86 3.97
N ALA A 235 -2.97 -7.18 3.90
CA ALA A 235 -2.79 -8.08 5.04
C ALA A 235 -1.75 -9.16 4.71
N THR A 236 -0.65 -9.18 5.45
CA THR A 236 0.49 -10.05 5.18
C THR A 236 0.66 -11.10 6.27
N LEU A 237 1.42 -12.16 6.00
CA LEU A 237 1.87 -13.13 7.00
C LEU A 237 3.18 -13.78 6.55
N TYR A 238 4.23 -13.71 7.37
CA TYR A 238 5.60 -14.17 7.09
C TYR A 238 6.13 -13.72 5.73
N LEU A 239 6.83 -12.59 5.76
CA LEU A 239 7.25 -11.85 4.59
C LEU A 239 8.72 -11.46 4.69
N THR A 240 9.36 -11.28 3.54
CA THR A 240 10.73 -10.80 3.46
C THR A 240 10.97 -10.00 2.19
N GLU A 241 11.77 -8.93 2.30
CA GLU A 241 12.17 -8.10 1.15
C GLU A 241 10.98 -7.57 0.35
N CYS A 242 9.91 -7.16 1.06
CA CYS A 242 8.66 -6.72 0.44
C CYS A 242 8.56 -5.20 0.32
N GLU A 243 7.79 -4.77 -0.68
CA GLU A 243 7.52 -3.37 -0.98
C GLU A 243 6.02 -3.09 -0.99
N ILE A 244 5.60 -2.04 -0.27
CA ILE A 244 4.24 -1.51 -0.28
C ILE A 244 4.36 0.00 -0.51
N ILE A 245 4.25 0.41 -1.78
CA ILE A 245 4.63 1.77 -2.21
C ILE A 245 3.52 2.45 -3.00
N GLY A 246 3.21 3.72 -2.70
CA GLY A 246 2.35 4.53 -3.57
C GLY A 246 0.88 4.12 -3.58
N ASN A 247 0.42 3.29 -2.64
CA ASN A 247 -0.96 2.80 -2.66
C ASN A 247 -1.91 3.80 -2.00
N THR A 248 -3.10 3.95 -2.59
CA THR A 248 -4.24 4.63 -1.96
C THR A 248 -5.17 3.58 -1.38
N ILE A 249 -5.29 3.55 -0.05
CA ILE A 249 -6.02 2.54 0.71
C ILE A 249 -7.15 3.20 1.48
N ASN A 250 -8.39 2.81 1.16
CA ASN A 250 -9.59 3.28 1.82
C ASN A 250 -10.25 2.13 2.59
N ILE A 251 -10.26 2.25 3.91
CA ILE A 251 -10.91 1.30 4.82
C ILE A 251 -12.34 1.79 5.09
N LEU A 252 -13.31 0.99 4.65
CA LEU A 252 -14.73 1.31 4.62
C LEU A 252 -15.56 0.23 5.36
N PRO A 253 -15.43 0.07 6.69
CA PRO A 253 -16.08 -1.02 7.40
C PRO A 253 -17.61 -0.91 7.40
N THR A 254 -18.14 0.31 7.46
CA THR A 254 -19.58 0.54 7.48
C THR A 254 -20.18 0.24 6.10
N THR A 255 -19.60 0.79 5.03
CA THR A 255 -20.05 0.57 3.66
C THR A 255 -19.91 -0.90 3.24
N ALA A 256 -18.84 -1.58 3.66
CA ALA A 256 -18.64 -3.01 3.39
C ALA A 256 -19.52 -3.93 4.26
N GLY A 257 -20.17 -3.43 5.31
CA GLY A 257 -20.83 -4.25 6.33
C GLY A 257 -19.85 -5.18 7.05
N ALA A 258 -18.59 -4.76 7.23
CA ALA A 258 -17.54 -5.55 7.85
C ALA A 258 -17.68 -5.56 9.38
N THR A 259 -17.80 -6.75 9.95
CA THR A 259 -18.00 -6.97 11.39
C THR A 259 -16.83 -7.67 12.07
N ASP A 260 -15.66 -7.70 11.42
CA ASP A 260 -14.43 -8.21 12.01
C ASP A 260 -14.04 -7.39 13.25
N THR A 261 -13.30 -8.01 14.17
CA THR A 261 -12.84 -7.38 15.42
C THR A 261 -11.56 -6.55 15.25
N TYR A 262 -11.22 -6.20 14.01
CA TYR A 262 -10.00 -5.48 13.64
C TYR A 262 -10.18 -4.85 12.27
N ASN A 263 -9.73 -3.61 12.08
CA ASN A 263 -9.75 -2.92 10.80
C ASN A 263 -8.41 -2.19 10.60
N HIS A 264 -7.65 -2.53 9.55
CA HIS A 264 -6.33 -1.94 9.31
C HIS A 264 -6.15 -1.42 7.89
N GLY A 265 -5.45 -0.29 7.70
CA GLY A 265 -4.94 0.07 6.37
C GLY A 265 -3.97 -1.00 5.85
N ILE A 266 -2.86 -1.17 6.57
CA ILE A 266 -1.83 -2.17 6.29
C ILE A 266 -1.61 -3.03 7.54
N TYR A 267 -1.45 -4.34 7.38
CA TYR A 267 -1.14 -5.28 8.46
C TYR A 267 0.10 -6.11 8.15
N ILE A 268 1.13 -5.95 8.98
CA ILE A 268 2.44 -6.60 8.88
C ILE A 268 2.65 -7.54 10.07
N THR A 269 2.98 -8.80 9.78
CA THR A 269 3.31 -9.81 10.80
C THR A 269 4.29 -10.84 10.26
N GLY A 270 5.25 -11.22 11.09
CA GLY A 270 6.30 -12.16 10.73
C GLY A 270 7.29 -11.61 9.71
N ALA A 271 7.47 -10.29 9.63
CA ALA A 271 8.45 -9.69 8.73
C ALA A 271 9.88 -10.04 9.16
N VAL A 272 10.71 -10.40 8.17
CA VAL A 272 12.15 -10.68 8.31
C VAL A 272 12.89 -10.00 7.16
N GLY A 273 14.11 -9.52 7.40
CA GLY A 273 14.83 -8.71 6.44
C GLY A 273 14.20 -7.33 6.25
N ASN A 274 14.59 -6.66 5.17
CA ASN A 274 14.14 -5.31 4.90
C ASN A 274 12.70 -5.30 4.36
N THR A 275 11.87 -4.37 4.82
CA THR A 275 10.51 -4.16 4.29
C THR A 275 10.26 -2.66 4.13
N THR A 276 9.75 -2.27 2.96
CA THR A 276 9.53 -0.87 2.59
C THR A 276 8.04 -0.57 2.54
N ILE A 277 7.59 0.43 3.29
CA ILE A 277 6.19 0.90 3.33
C ILE A 277 6.20 2.41 3.10
N HIS A 278 6.23 2.82 1.83
CA HIS A 278 6.52 4.21 1.44
C HIS A 278 5.40 4.87 0.66
N SER A 279 5.21 6.18 0.83
CA SER A 279 4.36 6.99 -0.05
C SER A 279 2.90 6.49 -0.18
N ASN A 280 2.35 5.83 0.85
CA ASN A 280 0.96 5.36 0.82
C ASN A 280 0.01 6.41 1.40
N PHE A 281 -1.14 6.57 0.77
CA PHE A 281 -2.29 7.27 1.33
C PHE A 281 -3.20 6.26 2.03
N ILE A 282 -3.38 6.38 3.33
CA ILE A 282 -4.15 5.43 4.14
C ILE A 282 -5.29 6.17 4.84
N ASN A 283 -6.50 5.93 4.37
CA ASN A 283 -7.72 6.55 4.86
C ASN A 283 -8.58 5.53 5.61
N CYS A 284 -8.73 5.75 6.91
CA CYS A 284 -9.57 4.98 7.82
C CYS A 284 -10.65 5.90 8.39
N LEU A 285 -11.53 6.38 7.51
CA LEU A 285 -12.48 7.47 7.78
C LEU A 285 -13.93 7.02 7.97
N GLU A 286 -14.17 5.72 8.02
CA GLU A 286 -15.45 5.15 8.42
C GLU A 286 -15.36 4.48 9.78
N LYS A 287 -16.46 4.54 10.53
CA LYS A 287 -16.62 3.86 11.80
C LYS A 287 -16.56 2.34 11.65
N THR A 288 -15.90 1.69 12.60
CA THR A 288 -15.94 0.24 12.78
C THR A 288 -17.28 -0.24 13.36
N LEU A 289 -17.81 -1.36 12.84
CA LEU A 289 -19.14 -1.85 13.24
C LEU A 289 -19.10 -2.78 14.47
N ASN A 290 -18.00 -3.49 14.69
CA ASN A 290 -17.91 -4.46 15.78
C ASN A 290 -17.63 -3.77 17.14
N ALA A 291 -18.34 -4.19 18.18
CA ALA A 291 -18.20 -3.59 19.50
C ALA A 291 -16.86 -3.85 20.21
N THR A 292 -16.04 -4.74 19.67
CA THR A 292 -14.71 -5.10 20.18
C THR A 292 -13.61 -4.77 19.17
N ALA A 293 -13.97 -4.11 18.05
CA ALA A 293 -13.00 -3.72 17.04
C ALA A 293 -12.04 -2.64 17.53
N TYR A 294 -11.03 -2.44 16.71
CA TYR A 294 -10.06 -1.35 16.78
C TYR A 294 -9.68 -1.00 15.33
N LEU A 295 -9.34 0.28 15.12
CA LEU A 295 -9.03 0.84 13.82
C LEU A 295 -7.57 1.32 13.82
N ILE A 296 -6.77 0.82 12.87
CA ILE A 296 -5.34 1.16 12.79
C ILE A 296 -4.98 1.55 11.34
N GLY A 297 -4.22 2.62 11.13
CA GLY A 297 -3.64 2.90 9.81
C GLY A 297 -2.66 1.80 9.39
N ILE A 298 -1.55 1.65 10.09
CA ILE A 298 -0.56 0.58 9.87
C ILE A 298 -0.36 -0.23 11.16
N ALA A 299 -0.65 -1.53 11.09
CA ALA A 299 -0.58 -2.44 12.23
C ALA A 299 0.61 -3.40 12.12
N PHE A 300 1.41 -3.51 13.18
CA PHE A 300 2.51 -4.45 13.31
C PHE A 300 2.25 -5.48 14.41
N ALA A 301 2.56 -6.75 14.13
CA ALA A 301 2.44 -7.82 15.11
C ALA A 301 3.52 -8.89 14.92
N GLY A 302 4.50 -8.99 15.83
CA GLY A 302 5.41 -10.13 15.86
C GLY A 302 6.33 -10.21 14.63
N ASN A 303 7.35 -9.36 14.56
CA ASN A 303 8.35 -9.34 13.49
C ASN A 303 9.75 -9.68 14.05
N ALA A 304 10.67 -10.01 13.16
CA ALA A 304 12.06 -10.23 13.53
C ALA A 304 12.74 -8.94 13.95
N SER A 305 13.83 -9.09 14.69
CA SER A 305 14.55 -8.00 15.32
C SER A 305 16.06 -8.14 15.21
N ASP A 306 16.56 -8.90 14.22
CA ASP A 306 17.97 -8.79 13.88
C ASP A 306 18.27 -7.33 13.54
N SER A 307 19.43 -6.84 13.95
CA SER A 307 19.89 -5.48 13.65
C SER A 307 19.84 -5.12 12.16
N THR A 308 19.89 -6.12 11.27
CA THR A 308 19.77 -5.94 9.83
C THR A 308 18.33 -6.01 9.30
N ASP A 309 17.36 -6.45 10.11
CA ASP A 309 15.95 -6.51 9.73
C ASP A 309 15.29 -5.15 9.95
N ILE A 310 15.26 -4.31 8.91
CA ILE A 310 14.71 -2.96 9.00
C ILE A 310 13.36 -2.87 8.29
N ILE A 311 12.34 -2.44 9.03
CA ILE A 311 11.07 -2.03 8.44
C ILE A 311 11.08 -0.51 8.32
N SER A 312 11.15 -0.02 7.07
CA SER A 312 11.15 1.40 6.75
C SER A 312 9.73 1.86 6.42
N VAL A 313 9.23 2.83 7.19
CA VAL A 313 7.91 3.43 7.05
C VAL A 313 8.12 4.91 6.78
N ALA A 314 7.96 5.36 5.53
CA ALA A 314 8.27 6.74 5.18
C ALA A 314 7.32 7.38 4.19
N ASN A 315 7.19 8.72 4.23
CA ASN A 315 6.34 9.48 3.32
C ASN A 315 4.87 9.01 3.27
N ASN A 316 4.35 8.33 4.29
CA ASN A 316 2.94 7.92 4.28
C ASN A 316 2.06 9.04 4.84
N MET A 317 0.91 9.24 4.21
CA MET A 317 -0.19 10.02 4.78
C MET A 317 -1.21 9.08 5.41
N ILE A 318 -1.38 9.14 6.73
CA ILE A 318 -2.21 8.21 7.50
C ILE A 318 -3.29 9.01 8.22
N ASN A 319 -4.54 8.89 7.77
CA ASN A 319 -5.69 9.61 8.29
C ASN A 319 -6.71 8.63 8.91
N VAL A 320 -6.86 8.67 10.24
CA VAL A 320 -7.58 7.62 10.98
C VAL A 320 -8.58 8.20 11.97
N GLY A 321 -9.74 7.55 12.05
CA GLY A 321 -10.79 7.83 13.02
C GLY A 321 -11.88 8.66 12.38
N ALA A 322 -13.05 8.06 12.17
CA ALA A 322 -14.25 8.83 11.85
C ALA A 322 -14.70 9.64 13.07
N ALA A 323 -15.36 10.78 12.87
CA ALA A 323 -15.86 11.60 13.98
C ALA A 323 -16.78 10.83 14.94
N ASP A 324 -17.52 9.84 14.43
CA ASP A 324 -18.43 8.98 15.18
C ASP A 324 -17.83 7.63 15.61
N GLU A 325 -16.50 7.44 15.44
CA GLU A 325 -15.79 6.27 15.93
C GLU A 325 -15.84 6.18 17.46
N THR A 326 -16.07 4.97 17.96
CA THR A 326 -16.27 4.64 19.39
C THR A 326 -15.25 3.64 19.93
N ARG A 327 -14.28 3.21 19.10
CA ARG A 327 -13.28 2.18 19.39
C ARG A 327 -11.88 2.77 19.48
N TYR A 328 -10.91 1.93 19.78
CA TYR A 328 -9.51 2.34 19.79
C TYR A 328 -9.06 2.75 18.39
N VAL A 329 -8.34 3.87 18.29
CA VAL A 329 -7.83 4.40 17.02
C VAL A 329 -6.32 4.58 17.10
N TYR A 330 -5.61 4.11 16.06
CA TYR A 330 -4.16 4.25 15.96
C TYR A 330 -3.74 4.67 14.55
N GLY A 331 -2.75 5.54 14.44
CA GLY A 331 -2.08 5.82 13.17
C GLY A 331 -1.19 4.64 12.82
N ILE A 332 -0.21 4.38 13.68
CA ILE A 332 0.62 3.18 13.68
C ILE A 332 0.40 2.42 15.00
N GLY A 333 0.00 1.15 14.91
CA GLY A 333 -0.36 0.32 16.07
C GLY A 333 0.53 -0.91 16.24
N LEU A 334 1.02 -1.13 17.45
CA LEU A 334 1.83 -2.29 17.85
C LEU A 334 0.97 -3.27 18.66
N ARG A 335 0.65 -4.44 18.12
CA ARG A 335 -0.50 -5.24 18.60
C ARG A 335 -0.24 -6.69 19.02
N SER A 336 1.00 -7.03 19.38
CA SER A 336 1.34 -8.37 19.87
C SER A 336 2.34 -8.33 21.02
N ALA A 337 2.41 -9.43 21.78
CA ALA A 337 3.41 -9.67 22.82
C ALA A 337 4.78 -10.09 22.26
N GLY A 338 4.84 -10.54 21.00
CA GLY A 338 6.11 -10.82 20.31
C GLY A 338 6.86 -9.54 19.95
N ASN A 339 8.13 -9.62 19.54
CA ASN A 339 8.89 -8.45 19.11
C ASN A 339 8.20 -7.71 17.95
N MET A 340 8.20 -6.39 17.93
CA MET A 340 7.58 -5.60 16.86
C MET A 340 8.54 -5.32 15.69
N GLY A 341 9.85 -5.43 15.92
CA GLY A 341 10.90 -5.20 14.94
C GLY A 341 11.66 -3.89 15.13
N ASN A 342 12.57 -3.61 14.19
CA ASN A 342 13.35 -2.38 14.12
C ASN A 342 12.75 -1.46 13.06
N PHE A 343 12.28 -0.30 13.48
CA PHE A 343 11.60 0.67 12.63
C PHE A 343 12.44 1.90 12.35
N LYS A 344 12.45 2.30 11.08
CA LYS A 344 12.78 3.66 10.64
C LYS A 344 11.48 4.32 10.21
N ILE A 345 10.98 5.26 11.00
CA ILE A 345 9.69 5.94 10.77
C ILE A 345 10.00 7.40 10.45
N TYR A 346 10.02 7.74 9.17
CA TYR A 346 10.54 9.01 8.67
C TYR A 346 9.54 9.77 7.82
N ASN A 347 9.42 11.09 7.97
CA ASN A 347 8.64 11.87 7.01
C ASN A 347 7.20 11.40 6.81
N ASN A 348 6.54 10.84 7.83
CA ASN A 348 5.12 10.48 7.71
C ASN A 348 4.25 11.62 8.23
N THR A 349 3.08 11.82 7.62
CA THR A 349 2.02 12.67 8.16
C THR A 349 0.93 11.78 8.73
N ILE A 350 0.79 11.76 10.06
CA ILE A 350 -0.14 10.91 10.79
C ILE A 350 -1.15 11.78 11.52
N LEU A 351 -2.42 11.64 11.16
CA LEU A 351 -3.53 12.34 11.78
C LEU A 351 -4.50 11.34 12.42
N ILE A 352 -4.68 11.47 13.73
CA ILE A 352 -5.84 10.94 14.44
C ILE A 352 -6.87 12.05 14.53
N ASN A 353 -8.01 11.89 13.85
CA ASN A 353 -9.09 12.85 13.92
C ASN A 353 -9.70 12.87 15.33
N ASN A 354 -10.28 14.01 15.68
CA ASN A 354 -11.12 14.05 16.87
C ASN A 354 -12.35 13.16 16.64
N ASN A 355 -12.62 12.29 17.59
CA ASN A 355 -13.68 11.29 17.52
C ASN A 355 -14.32 11.11 18.91
N VAL A 356 -15.47 10.45 18.96
CA VAL A 356 -16.28 10.28 20.18
C VAL A 356 -15.85 9.08 21.05
N SER A 357 -14.73 8.42 20.74
CA SER A 357 -14.26 7.26 21.49
C SER A 357 -13.95 7.62 22.94
N THR A 358 -14.26 6.71 23.86
CA THR A 358 -13.82 6.81 25.25
C THR A 358 -12.58 5.98 25.52
N PHE A 359 -12.05 5.29 24.50
CA PHE A 359 -10.82 4.52 24.58
C PHE A 359 -9.62 5.38 24.19
N ALA A 360 -8.44 5.03 24.70
CA ALA A 360 -7.22 5.74 24.34
C ALA A 360 -6.92 5.58 22.84
N SER A 361 -6.51 6.67 22.20
CA SER A 361 -6.07 6.69 20.80
C SER A 361 -4.63 7.18 20.72
N HIS A 362 -3.84 6.65 19.79
CA HIS A 362 -2.44 7.04 19.65
C HIS A 362 -2.02 7.31 18.21
N GLY A 363 -1.20 8.35 17.98
CA GLY A 363 -0.58 8.55 16.67
C GLY A 363 0.31 7.35 16.31
N ILE A 364 1.24 7.03 17.20
CA ILE A 364 2.03 5.79 17.19
C ILE A 364 1.94 5.17 18.58
N GLY A 365 1.55 3.91 18.72
CA GLY A 365 1.47 3.31 20.06
C GLY A 365 1.14 1.83 20.13
N ASN A 366 1.23 1.31 21.35
CA ASN A 366 0.83 -0.06 21.67
C ASN A 366 -0.69 -0.17 21.74
N HIS A 367 -1.25 -1.13 21.02
CA HIS A 367 -2.60 -1.60 21.29
C HIS A 367 -2.65 -2.29 22.67
N THR A 368 -3.82 -2.40 23.28
CA THR A 368 -3.99 -2.89 24.67
C THR A 368 -3.34 -4.25 24.97
N ASN A 369 -3.17 -5.10 23.97
CA ASN A 369 -2.49 -6.40 24.08
C ASN A 369 -1.04 -6.41 23.55
N GLY A 370 -0.55 -5.26 23.07
CA GLY A 370 0.78 -5.10 22.49
C GLY A 370 1.83 -4.85 23.56
N THR A 371 2.36 -5.92 24.16
CA THR A 371 3.42 -5.83 25.18
C THR A 371 4.83 -6.10 24.64
N GLY A 372 4.94 -6.42 23.36
CA GLY A 372 6.20 -6.72 22.69
C GLY A 372 7.17 -5.54 22.66
N PRO A 373 8.49 -5.80 22.78
CA PRO A 373 9.49 -4.76 22.59
C PRO A 373 9.47 -4.24 21.15
N VAL A 374 9.83 -2.97 20.99
CA VAL A 374 10.04 -2.33 19.70
C VAL A 374 11.28 -1.46 19.75
N LYS A 375 11.97 -1.30 18.61
CA LYS A 375 13.01 -0.27 18.44
C LYS A 375 12.55 0.69 17.34
N ILE A 376 12.45 1.97 17.66
CA ILE A 376 11.99 3.02 16.73
C ILE A 376 13.06 4.11 16.63
N ASP A 377 13.46 4.43 15.40
CA ASP A 377 14.05 5.72 15.03
C ASP A 377 12.96 6.57 14.35
N LEU A 378 12.57 7.67 14.98
CA LEU A 378 11.42 8.50 14.64
C LEU A 378 11.89 9.93 14.31
N LYS A 379 11.92 10.29 13.02
CA LYS A 379 12.43 11.58 12.58
C LYS A 379 11.59 12.22 11.48
N ASP A 380 11.53 13.54 11.47
CA ASP A 380 10.87 14.33 10.44
C ASP A 380 9.40 13.97 10.23
N ASN A 381 8.68 13.49 11.25
CA ASN A 381 7.25 13.17 11.10
C ASN A 381 6.36 14.34 11.54
N ILE A 382 5.18 14.44 10.95
CA ILE A 382 4.04 15.18 11.51
C ILE A 382 3.13 14.16 12.19
N ILE A 383 2.96 14.24 13.51
CA ILE A 383 2.10 13.33 14.28
C ILE A 383 1.13 14.17 15.12
N ILE A 384 -0.14 14.17 14.70
CA ILE A 384 -1.20 14.94 15.32
C ILE A 384 -2.26 13.99 15.85
N ASN A 385 -2.52 14.06 17.15
CA ASN A 385 -3.60 13.34 17.80
C ASN A 385 -4.66 14.28 18.36
N ASN A 386 -5.73 14.48 17.59
CA ASN A 386 -6.83 15.36 17.98
C ASN A 386 -7.84 14.68 18.92
N HIS A 387 -7.64 13.42 19.32
CA HIS A 387 -8.60 12.73 20.17
C HIS A 387 -8.65 13.33 21.58
N ALA A 388 -9.81 13.90 21.94
CA ALA A 388 -10.03 14.51 23.25
C ALA A 388 -10.81 13.61 24.24
N GLY A 389 -11.36 12.48 23.79
CA GLY A 389 -12.30 11.65 24.57
C GLY A 389 -11.66 10.81 25.69
N ASN A 390 -10.34 10.68 25.75
CA ASN A 390 -9.63 9.91 26.78
C ASN A 390 -8.26 10.51 27.12
N VAL A 391 -8.01 10.79 28.40
CA VAL A 391 -6.76 11.40 28.89
C VAL A 391 -5.51 10.56 28.62
N GLY A 392 -5.64 9.25 28.45
CA GLY A 392 -4.53 8.36 28.08
C GLY A 392 -4.10 8.46 26.62
N SER A 393 -4.82 9.23 25.79
CA SER A 393 -4.49 9.41 24.37
C SER A 393 -3.23 10.25 24.20
N SER A 394 -2.42 9.92 23.18
CA SER A 394 -1.16 10.64 22.92
C SER A 394 -0.66 10.61 21.49
N ALA A 395 0.21 11.54 21.10
CA ALA A 395 0.88 11.46 19.80
C ALA A 395 1.77 10.21 19.75
N ILE A 396 2.55 9.98 20.81
CA ILE A 396 3.39 8.79 21.00
C ILE A 396 2.95 8.03 22.25
N GLY A 397 2.62 6.74 22.14
CA GLY A 397 2.11 5.88 23.20
C GLY A 397 2.86 4.55 23.28
N ILE A 398 4.17 4.60 23.54
CA ILE A 398 5.05 3.43 23.58
C ILE A 398 5.27 3.02 25.04
N ILE A 399 4.48 2.06 25.49
CA ILE A 399 4.31 1.75 26.93
C ILE A 399 5.30 0.70 27.47
N PRO A 400 5.68 -0.36 26.75
CA PRO A 400 6.58 -1.37 27.31
C PRO A 400 7.96 -0.79 27.66
N ALA A 401 8.46 -1.06 28.87
CA ALA A 401 9.78 -0.62 29.34
C ALA A 401 10.95 -1.20 28.54
N THR A 402 10.69 -2.28 27.78
CA THR A 402 11.66 -2.93 26.90
C THR A 402 11.79 -2.24 25.53
N SER A 403 10.95 -1.23 25.25
CA SER A 403 10.95 -0.52 23.97
C SER A 403 11.95 0.63 23.95
N VAL A 404 12.65 0.76 22.83
CA VAL A 404 13.66 1.79 22.58
C VAL A 404 13.11 2.80 21.57
N LEU A 405 13.17 4.09 21.92
CA LEU A 405 12.77 5.20 21.07
C LEU A 405 13.95 6.18 20.93
N THR A 406 14.30 6.50 19.69
CA THR A 406 15.13 7.66 19.33
C THR A 406 14.26 8.58 18.52
N SER A 407 13.96 9.77 19.04
CA SER A 407 12.99 10.69 18.46
C SER A 407 13.57 12.10 18.39
N ASP A 408 13.59 12.71 17.21
CA ASP A 408 13.97 14.11 17.02
C ASP A 408 13.44 14.70 15.71
N TYR A 409 13.38 16.02 15.59
CA TYR A 409 12.88 16.74 14.41
C TYR A 409 11.45 16.32 14.01
N ASN A 410 10.53 16.15 14.95
CA ASN A 410 9.14 15.84 14.66
C ASN A 410 8.23 17.03 14.97
N LEU A 411 7.11 17.15 14.26
CA LEU A 411 5.97 17.91 14.78
C LEU A 411 5.10 16.94 15.58
N LEU A 412 5.03 17.16 16.90
CA LEU A 412 4.19 16.38 17.79
C LEU A 412 3.09 17.28 18.36
N LEU A 413 1.83 16.91 18.14
CA LEU A 413 0.68 17.60 18.73
C LEU A 413 -0.33 16.58 19.26
N ALA A 414 -0.84 16.81 20.47
CA ALA A 414 -1.93 16.01 21.02
C ALA A 414 -2.88 16.87 21.85
N ASN A 415 -4.18 16.59 21.76
CA ASN A 415 -5.19 17.26 22.59
C ASN A 415 -5.19 16.81 24.06
N GLN A 416 -4.52 15.68 24.37
CA GLN A 416 -4.41 15.10 25.70
C GLN A 416 -2.94 15.06 26.14
N ASN A 417 -2.38 13.89 26.46
CA ASN A 417 -0.93 13.80 26.74
C ASN A 417 -0.15 13.86 25.43
N LEU A 418 1.00 14.54 25.38
CA LEU A 418 1.83 14.52 24.19
C LEU A 418 2.48 13.15 23.98
N VAL A 419 3.11 12.63 25.04
CA VAL A 419 3.85 11.36 25.00
C VAL A 419 3.50 10.51 26.23
N ASN A 420 3.32 9.20 26.02
CA ASN A 420 3.41 8.17 27.05
C ASN A 420 4.58 7.26 26.65
N TYR A 421 5.68 7.35 27.39
CA TYR A 421 6.88 6.55 27.12
C TYR A 421 7.25 5.72 28.34
N GLN A 422 7.31 4.40 28.16
CA GLN A 422 7.63 3.43 29.21
C GLN A 422 6.74 3.57 30.46
N GLY A 423 5.48 3.99 30.27
CA GLY A 423 4.50 4.21 31.34
C GLY A 423 4.57 5.60 32.01
N THR A 424 5.51 6.46 31.61
CA THR A 424 5.58 7.85 32.07
C THR A 424 4.85 8.78 31.11
N LEU A 425 3.96 9.62 31.65
CA LEU A 425 3.19 10.61 30.88
C LEU A 425 3.90 11.96 30.83
N TYR A 426 4.00 12.53 29.64
CA TYR A 426 4.52 13.86 29.38
C TYR A 426 3.42 14.69 28.71
N ALA A 427 2.96 15.72 29.42
CA ALA A 427 1.79 16.49 29.01
C ALA A 427 2.04 17.37 27.77
N ASN A 428 3.28 17.83 27.55
CA ASN A 428 3.63 18.74 26.48
C ASN A 428 5.09 18.56 26.04
N LEU A 429 5.48 19.28 24.98
CA LEU A 429 6.78 19.14 24.35
C LEU A 429 7.93 19.53 25.28
N ALA A 430 7.77 20.61 26.07
CA ALA A 430 8.79 21.04 27.01
C ALA A 430 9.09 19.97 28.08
N ALA A 431 8.04 19.28 28.58
CA ALA A 431 8.21 18.16 29.50
C ALA A 431 8.91 16.96 28.86
N TRP A 432 8.64 16.71 27.58
CA TRP A 432 9.28 15.63 26.84
C TRP A 432 10.74 15.93 26.51
N GLN A 433 11.05 17.16 26.09
CA GLN A 433 12.40 17.65 25.82
C GLN A 433 13.32 17.65 27.04
N ALA A 434 12.77 17.74 28.25
CA ALA A 434 13.54 17.57 29.49
C ALA A 434 14.18 16.17 29.62
N THR A 435 13.74 15.18 28.84
CA THR A 435 14.34 13.84 28.75
C THR A 435 15.49 13.75 27.74
N LEU A 436 15.82 14.85 27.06
CA LEU A 436 16.78 14.95 25.94
C LEU A 436 16.30 14.30 24.63
N GLN A 437 15.03 13.90 24.54
CA GLN A 437 14.37 13.49 23.29
C GLN A 437 13.72 14.69 22.61
N ASP A 438 13.54 14.63 21.28
CA ASP A 438 12.78 15.63 20.52
C ASP A 438 13.26 17.08 20.75
N VAL A 439 14.57 17.27 20.90
CA VAL A 439 15.20 18.57 21.21
C VAL A 439 14.93 19.59 20.10
N ASN A 440 14.89 19.16 18.85
CA ASN A 440 14.63 20.00 17.67
C ASN A 440 13.20 19.87 17.14
N SER A 441 12.34 19.16 17.86
CA SER A 441 10.94 18.97 17.50
C SER A 441 10.10 20.20 17.86
N VAL A 442 8.93 20.29 17.24
CA VAL A 442 7.97 21.39 17.44
C VAL A 442 6.59 20.85 17.82
N SER A 443 5.76 21.70 18.43
CA SER A 443 4.38 21.36 18.81
C SER A 443 3.47 22.53 18.47
N LYS A 444 2.91 22.52 17.27
CA LYS A 444 2.00 23.55 16.75
C LYS A 444 0.95 22.93 15.83
N SER A 445 -0.14 23.65 15.61
CA SER A 445 -1.14 23.25 14.62
C SER A 445 -0.62 23.50 13.20
N VAL A 446 -1.01 22.64 12.26
CA VAL A 446 -0.80 22.82 10.82
C VAL A 446 -2.13 22.94 10.08
N SER A 447 -2.10 23.49 8.87
CA SER A 447 -3.24 23.53 7.96
C SER A 447 -3.04 22.52 6.83
N PHE A 448 -4.06 21.71 6.58
CA PHE A 448 -4.09 20.77 5.47
C PHE A 448 -5.02 21.27 4.35
N VAL A 449 -4.86 20.77 3.13
CA VAL A 449 -5.75 21.07 2.00
C VAL A 449 -7.21 20.76 2.33
N SER A 450 -7.48 19.61 2.98
CA SER A 450 -8.81 19.29 3.49
C SER A 450 -8.76 18.26 4.63
N ALA A 451 -9.92 17.90 5.19
CA ALA A 451 -10.00 16.82 6.19
C ALA A 451 -9.66 15.42 5.63
N ALA A 452 -9.68 15.23 4.31
CA ALA A 452 -9.37 13.97 3.64
C ALA A 452 -8.02 14.01 2.90
N ASP A 453 -7.36 15.17 2.88
CA ASP A 453 -6.16 15.42 2.11
C ASP A 453 -5.15 16.13 3.00
N LEU A 454 -4.10 15.42 3.39
CA LEU A 454 -3.12 15.84 4.40
C LEU A 454 -1.90 16.56 3.82
N HIS A 455 -1.94 17.01 2.55
CA HIS A 455 -0.93 17.94 2.03
C HIS A 455 -1.01 19.26 2.80
N LEU A 456 0.15 19.85 3.08
CA LEU A 456 0.28 21.11 3.81
C LEU A 456 -0.26 22.26 2.95
N ALA A 457 -1.01 23.15 3.59
CA ALA A 457 -1.65 24.27 2.92
C ALA A 457 -1.58 25.55 3.76
N GLY A 458 -2.01 26.66 3.16
CA GLY A 458 -2.08 27.95 3.84
C GLY A 458 -0.74 28.37 4.43
N ALA A 459 -0.73 28.77 5.71
CA ALA A 459 0.48 29.21 6.39
C ALA A 459 1.47 28.09 6.73
N SER A 460 1.07 26.82 6.61
CA SER A 460 1.98 25.69 6.85
C SER A 460 2.87 25.38 5.64
N ASN A 461 2.43 25.74 4.44
CA ASN A 461 3.25 25.60 3.23
C ASN A 461 4.25 26.78 3.13
N GLY A 462 5.53 26.50 3.40
CA GLY A 462 6.57 27.53 3.57
C GLY A 462 6.86 27.91 5.04
N ASP A 463 6.31 27.17 6.01
CA ASP A 463 6.60 27.35 7.44
C ASP A 463 7.95 26.74 7.81
N PHE A 464 8.91 27.57 8.23
CA PHE A 464 10.25 27.10 8.60
C PHE A 464 10.28 26.29 9.90
N ASP A 465 9.27 26.42 10.77
CA ASP A 465 9.17 25.57 11.96
C ASP A 465 8.96 24.09 11.60
N LEU A 466 8.61 23.79 10.35
CA LEU A 466 8.46 22.44 9.82
C LEU A 466 9.72 21.93 9.12
N ALA A 467 10.86 22.63 9.22
CA ALA A 467 12.13 22.14 8.69
C ALA A 467 12.68 20.97 9.54
N GLY A 468 12.86 19.83 8.87
CA GLY A 468 13.50 18.63 9.38
C GLY A 468 14.98 18.52 8.96
N ILE A 469 15.49 17.28 8.88
CA ILE A 469 16.87 16.99 8.42
C ILE A 469 16.89 16.03 7.23
N PRO A 470 17.91 16.10 6.34
CA PRO A 470 18.07 15.08 5.30
C PRO A 470 18.26 13.69 5.90
N LEU A 471 17.40 12.75 5.51
CA LEU A 471 17.46 11.36 5.94
C LEU A 471 17.91 10.45 4.80
N ASP A 472 18.90 9.60 5.08
CA ASP A 472 19.47 8.69 4.09
C ASP A 472 18.40 7.77 3.50
N GLY A 473 18.37 7.70 2.16
CA GLY A 473 17.37 6.94 1.40
C GLY A 473 16.02 7.63 1.19
N ILE A 474 15.75 8.80 1.79
CA ILE A 474 14.49 9.54 1.61
C ILE A 474 14.78 10.84 0.84
N THR A 475 14.72 10.77 -0.49
CA THR A 475 15.12 11.87 -1.40
C THR A 475 13.97 12.52 -2.16
N ILE A 476 12.81 11.87 -2.16
CA ILE A 476 11.56 12.39 -2.70
C ILE A 476 10.49 12.32 -1.63
N ASP A 477 9.45 13.15 -1.77
CA ASP A 477 8.27 13.12 -0.91
C ASP A 477 7.19 12.17 -1.46
N ILE A 478 5.94 12.33 -1.01
CA ILE A 478 4.83 11.47 -1.43
C ILE A 478 4.35 11.74 -2.88
N ASP A 479 4.49 12.96 -3.38
CA ASP A 479 4.09 13.35 -4.74
C ASP A 479 5.20 13.13 -5.77
N GLY A 480 6.42 12.83 -5.29
CA GLY A 480 7.60 12.59 -6.11
C GLY A 480 8.47 13.84 -6.27
N ASP A 481 8.19 14.91 -5.52
CA ASP A 481 9.00 16.11 -5.49
C ASP A 481 10.29 15.86 -4.71
N THR A 482 11.38 16.49 -5.15
CA THR A 482 12.70 16.30 -4.52
C THR A 482 12.75 17.00 -3.18
N ARG A 483 13.13 16.26 -2.13
CA ARG A 483 13.30 16.82 -0.79
C ARG A 483 14.50 17.76 -0.73
N SER A 484 14.37 18.83 0.04
CA SER A 484 15.47 19.77 0.27
C SER A 484 16.68 19.05 0.88
N LEU A 485 17.86 19.29 0.31
CA LEU A 485 19.12 18.68 0.76
C LEU A 485 19.64 19.25 2.09
N THR A 486 18.97 20.28 2.64
CA THR A 486 19.37 20.92 3.89
C THR A 486 18.23 21.06 4.88
N PHE A 487 17.01 21.30 4.41
CA PHE A 487 15.83 21.56 5.24
C PHE A 487 14.59 20.86 4.65
N PRO A 488 14.58 19.52 4.54
CA PRO A 488 13.39 18.82 4.07
C PRO A 488 12.24 19.05 5.05
N TYR A 489 11.01 19.08 4.57
CA TYR A 489 9.86 19.25 5.46
C TYR A 489 9.63 18.00 6.32
N MET A 490 9.31 18.25 7.59
CA MET A 490 8.65 17.26 8.45
C MET A 490 7.32 16.88 7.80
N GLY A 491 6.96 15.60 7.85
CA GLY A 491 5.78 15.05 7.20
C GLY A 491 6.04 14.53 5.79
N ALA A 492 4.99 14.00 5.18
CA ALA A 492 5.04 13.30 3.90
C ALA A 492 5.14 14.21 2.67
N ASP A 493 4.95 15.51 2.86
CA ASP A 493 4.77 16.51 1.82
C ASP A 493 5.89 17.56 1.93
N GLU A 494 6.56 17.84 0.82
CA GLU A 494 7.57 18.91 0.75
C GLU A 494 6.90 20.24 0.41
N ALA A 495 7.35 21.35 1.02
CA ALA A 495 6.74 22.64 0.70
C ALA A 495 6.94 23.02 -0.77
N SER A 496 5.87 23.50 -1.40
CA SER A 496 5.91 24.05 -2.75
C SER A 496 6.38 25.51 -2.78
N ASN A 497 6.42 26.19 -1.63
CA ASN A 497 6.98 27.53 -1.49
C ASN A 497 8.44 27.45 -1.03
N GLU A 498 9.30 28.31 -1.58
CA GLU A 498 10.66 28.49 -1.06
C GLU A 498 10.59 28.94 0.41
N ILE A 499 11.32 28.25 1.29
CA ILE A 499 11.42 28.61 2.70
C ILE A 499 12.11 29.99 2.81
N PRO A 500 11.44 31.01 3.39
CA PRO A 500 12.00 32.34 3.46
C PRO A 500 13.26 32.41 4.33
N VAL A 501 14.27 33.13 3.86
CA VAL A 501 15.47 33.51 4.62
C VAL A 501 15.09 34.56 5.66
N GLU A 502 15.21 34.22 6.94
CA GLU A 502 14.90 35.14 8.04
C GLU A 502 16.11 36.02 8.39
N LEU A 503 15.90 37.34 8.54
CA LEU A 503 16.91 38.28 9.03
C LEU A 503 16.92 38.31 10.57
N THR A 504 18.02 37.90 11.20
CA THR A 504 18.22 38.08 12.66
C THR A 504 18.58 39.50 13.04
N ALA A 505 19.28 40.22 12.17
CA ALA A 505 19.61 41.61 12.39
C ALA A 505 19.73 42.35 11.05
N PHE A 506 19.31 43.61 11.05
CA PHE A 506 19.60 44.56 9.98
C PHE A 506 19.90 45.91 10.61
N SER A 507 21.06 46.49 10.29
CA SER A 507 21.49 47.80 10.79
C SER A 507 22.12 48.61 9.67
N ALA A 508 21.91 49.93 9.73
CA ALA A 508 22.50 50.89 8.82
C ALA A 508 23.26 51.94 9.64
N SER A 509 24.46 52.31 9.19
CA SER A 509 25.24 53.37 9.82
C SER A 509 25.95 54.24 8.77
N THR A 510 26.11 55.52 9.07
CA THR A 510 26.89 56.45 8.24
C THR A 510 28.34 56.44 8.68
N ASN A 511 29.27 56.22 7.75
CA ASN A 511 30.71 56.30 7.99
C ASN A 511 31.38 57.09 6.86
N ASN A 512 31.90 58.28 7.17
CA ASN A 512 32.58 59.17 6.21
C ASN A 512 31.84 59.38 4.88
N GLY A 513 30.51 59.60 4.94
CA GLY A 513 29.68 59.81 3.74
C GLY A 513 29.26 58.53 3.00
N THR A 514 29.61 57.34 3.52
CA THR A 514 29.14 56.04 3.01
C THR A 514 28.09 55.45 3.95
N ILE A 515 27.07 54.79 3.40
CA ILE A 515 26.11 53.98 4.16
C ILE A 515 26.67 52.56 4.29
N VAL A 516 26.92 52.12 5.51
CA VAL A 516 27.31 50.73 5.82
C VAL A 516 26.07 50.00 6.30
N LEU A 517 25.64 49.03 5.50
CA LEU A 517 24.59 48.08 5.87
C LEU A 517 25.26 46.85 6.46
N LYS A 518 24.75 46.39 7.61
CA LYS A 518 25.13 45.11 8.21
C LYS A 518 23.86 44.34 8.49
N TRP A 519 23.80 43.12 8.00
CA TRP A 519 22.75 42.20 8.35
C TRP A 519 23.34 40.86 8.74
N SER A 520 22.55 40.12 9.49
CA SER A 520 22.74 38.71 9.72
C SER A 520 21.41 38.02 9.51
N THR A 521 21.46 36.82 9.00
CA THR A 521 20.31 35.95 8.83
C THR A 521 20.30 34.87 9.90
N THR A 522 19.13 34.33 10.20
CA THR A 522 19.00 33.16 11.09
C THR A 522 19.52 31.93 10.35
N THR A 523 19.23 31.86 9.04
CA THR A 523 19.69 30.82 8.12
C THR A 523 19.83 31.39 6.70
N GLU A 524 20.93 31.08 6.02
CA GLU A 524 21.22 31.55 4.66
C GLU A 524 21.62 30.33 3.81
N THR A 525 20.63 29.68 3.19
CA THR A 525 20.90 28.63 2.19
C THR A 525 19.79 28.66 1.14
N ASN A 526 20.15 28.56 -0.14
CA ASN A 526 19.31 28.87 -1.32
C ASN A 526 18.89 30.33 -1.50
N ASN A 527 19.62 31.28 -0.90
CA ASN A 527 19.48 32.68 -1.25
C ASN A 527 20.21 33.01 -2.57
N GLN A 528 19.51 33.46 -3.61
CA GLN A 528 20.14 33.96 -4.84
C GLN A 528 20.86 35.30 -4.64
N GLY A 529 20.56 36.01 -3.55
CA GLY A 529 21.17 37.28 -3.17
C GLY A 529 20.17 38.22 -2.52
N PHE A 530 20.67 39.28 -1.88
CA PHE A 530 19.82 40.36 -1.37
C PHE A 530 19.82 41.52 -2.36
N GLU A 531 18.63 42.01 -2.69
CA GLU A 531 18.49 43.30 -3.36
C GLU A 531 18.38 44.40 -2.30
N VAL A 532 19.26 45.40 -2.37
CA VAL A 532 19.18 46.58 -1.51
C VAL A 532 18.51 47.69 -2.28
N GLN A 533 17.37 48.15 -1.77
CA GLN A 533 16.65 49.29 -2.35
C GLN A 533 16.79 50.54 -1.45
N ARG A 534 17.03 51.69 -2.07
CA ARG A 534 17.05 53.01 -1.43
C ARG A 534 15.78 53.79 -1.79
N LYS A 535 15.34 54.67 -0.89
CA LYS A 535 14.30 55.66 -1.19
C LYS A 535 14.75 57.04 -0.75
N SER A 536 14.94 57.96 -1.70
CA SER A 536 15.36 59.35 -1.44
C SER A 536 14.18 60.33 -1.53
N THR A 537 13.35 60.23 -2.57
CA THR A 537 12.00 60.84 -2.71
C THR A 537 11.23 60.08 -3.80
N GLY A 538 9.96 59.67 -3.58
CA GLY A 538 9.15 59.01 -4.63
C GLY A 538 9.02 57.49 -4.48
N GLU A 539 9.48 56.70 -5.45
CA GLU A 539 9.50 55.22 -5.43
C GLU A 539 10.85 54.67 -4.94
N TYR A 540 10.92 53.36 -4.63
CA TYR A 540 12.18 52.69 -4.30
C TYR A 540 13.06 52.47 -5.54
N GLU A 541 14.38 52.61 -5.39
CA GLU A 541 15.39 52.37 -6.42
C GLU A 541 16.37 51.28 -5.97
N THR A 542 16.63 50.28 -6.81
CA THR A 542 17.67 49.27 -6.58
C THR A 542 19.06 49.93 -6.63
N LEU A 543 19.89 49.68 -5.61
CA LEU A 543 21.25 50.21 -5.48
C LEU A 543 22.31 49.40 -6.24
#